data_AF-A0A958HIA9-F1
#
_entry.id   AF-A0A958HIA9-F1
#
_cell.length_a   1.000
_cell.length_b   1.000
_cell.length_c   1.000
_cell.angle_alpha   90.00
_cell.angle_beta   90.00
_cell.angle_gamma   90.00
#
_symmetry.space_group_name_H-M   'P 1'
#
loop_
_entity.id
_entity.type
_entity.pdbx_description
1 polymer ?
#
loop_
_entity_poly.entity_id
_entity_poly.type
_entity_poly.pdbx_seq_one_letter_code
_entity_poly.pdbx_strand_id
1 'polypeptide(L)'
;MKHHFPRRWFLLFILALLLLAGCGSRTPEDVHPTVTADNAHVQPLTEDLDSDQATAQNIALASDQVLLFTRDISSGAPLRSAVFGVYPVLPGDVTENTAACANDTCYRVDLYNFATNTTYHAWVDMKQGKVLHVNSQEGTQP
;
A
#
# COMPACT_ATOMS: atom_id res chain seq x y z
N MET A 1 26.77 51.95 -43.04
CA MET A 1 25.35 51.52 -43.06
C MET A 1 25.08 50.75 -41.78
N LYS A 2 24.05 51.17 -41.02
CA LYS A 2 23.06 50.38 -40.25
C LYS A 2 23.58 49.25 -39.33
N HIS A 3 23.20 49.06 -38.07
CA HIS A 3 22.36 49.72 -37.07
C HIS A 3 22.67 48.98 -35.75
N HIS A 4 22.68 49.68 -34.63
CA HIS A 4 22.45 49.10 -33.30
C HIS A 4 21.10 48.37 -33.25
N PHE A 5 21.00 47.21 -32.58
CA PHE A 5 20.09 47.05 -31.42
C PHE A 5 20.33 45.74 -30.64
N PRO A 6 20.05 45.70 -29.32
CA PRO A 6 20.42 44.62 -28.39
C PRO A 6 19.19 43.92 -27.75
N ARG A 7 19.46 43.11 -26.70
CA ARG A 7 18.60 42.85 -25.52
C ARG A 7 17.41 41.87 -25.64
N ARG A 8 17.54 40.78 -24.87
CA ARG A 8 16.65 40.43 -23.73
C ARG A 8 15.14 40.24 -23.97
N TRP A 9 14.69 39.87 -25.17
CA TRP A 9 13.26 39.76 -25.49
C TRP A 9 12.81 38.36 -25.94
N PHE A 10 13.32 37.30 -25.31
CA PHE A 10 12.85 35.94 -25.56
C PHE A 10 12.42 35.24 -24.26
N LEU A 11 11.79 36.00 -23.36
CA LEU A 11 11.28 35.52 -22.07
C LEU A 11 9.77 35.70 -21.91
N LEU A 12 9.00 36.00 -22.98
CA LEU A 12 7.60 36.40 -22.86
C LEU A 12 6.65 35.92 -23.97
N PHE A 13 6.83 34.71 -24.52
CA PHE A 13 5.90 34.19 -25.56
C PHE A 13 5.54 32.70 -25.52
N ILE A 14 5.63 32.04 -24.36
CA ILE A 14 4.92 30.75 -24.13
C ILE A 14 4.17 30.82 -22.80
N LEU A 15 3.28 31.80 -22.71
CA LEU A 15 2.13 31.79 -21.81
C LEU A 15 0.90 31.78 -22.72
N ALA A 16 -0.02 30.86 -22.47
CA ALA A 16 -1.30 30.65 -23.16
C ALA A 16 -1.30 29.73 -24.40
N LEU A 17 -1.20 28.42 -24.17
CA LEU A 17 -2.05 27.46 -24.88
C LEU A 17 -2.17 26.16 -24.07
N LEU A 18 -3.41 25.66 -23.92
CA LEU A 18 -3.87 24.44 -23.22
C LEU A 18 -4.45 24.62 -21.81
N LEU A 19 -5.59 25.32 -21.81
CA LEU A 19 -6.77 24.98 -21.03
C LEU A 19 -7.15 23.48 -21.17
N LEU A 20 -7.66 22.94 -20.05
CA LEU A 20 -8.66 21.87 -19.96
C LEU A 20 -8.22 20.43 -20.32
N ALA A 21 -7.69 19.72 -19.33
CA ALA A 21 -7.98 18.29 -19.17
C ALA A 21 -7.96 17.90 -17.68
N GLY A 22 -9.15 17.72 -17.11
CA GLY A 22 -9.38 16.75 -16.05
C GLY A 22 -8.82 17.08 -14.67
N CYS A 23 -9.46 18.02 -13.96
CA CYS A 23 -9.65 17.84 -12.53
C CYS A 23 -10.60 16.62 -12.36
N GLY A 24 -10.02 15.42 -12.36
CA GLY A 24 -10.75 14.19 -12.06
C GLY A 24 -10.90 14.09 -10.55
N SER A 25 -12.03 14.58 -10.03
CA SER A 25 -12.50 14.19 -8.70
C SER A 25 -12.66 12.68 -8.71
N ARG A 26 -11.74 11.95 -8.05
CA ARG A 26 -11.96 10.54 -7.72
C ARG A 26 -13.17 10.52 -6.80
N THR A 27 -14.28 10.00 -7.29
CA THR A 27 -15.35 9.53 -6.42
C THR A 27 -14.77 8.42 -5.54
N PRO A 28 -15.11 8.35 -4.25
CA PRO A 28 -14.85 7.18 -3.43
C PRO A 28 -15.87 6.10 -3.85
N GLU A 29 -15.73 5.61 -5.08
CA GLU A 29 -16.56 4.56 -5.63
C GLU A 29 -15.66 3.33 -5.77
N ASP A 30 -15.85 2.42 -4.83
CA ASP A 30 -15.40 1.03 -4.82
C ASP A 30 -13.90 0.79 -5.08
N VAL A 31 -13.07 1.03 -4.05
CA VAL A 31 -11.71 0.48 -4.02
C VAL A 31 -11.82 -1.03 -3.77
N HIS A 32 -12.10 -1.79 -4.84
CA HIS A 32 -12.00 -3.24 -4.79
C HIS A 32 -10.54 -3.65 -4.63
N PRO A 33 -10.23 -4.61 -3.74
CA PRO A 33 -8.89 -5.15 -3.62
C PRO A 33 -8.45 -5.75 -4.96
N THR A 34 -7.30 -5.32 -5.47
CA THR A 34 -6.78 -5.85 -6.74
C THR A 34 -6.06 -7.16 -6.45
N VAL A 35 -6.74 -8.28 -6.72
CA VAL A 35 -6.13 -9.61 -6.65
C VAL A 35 -5.30 -9.84 -7.92
N THR A 36 -4.00 -10.05 -7.77
CA THR A 36 -3.10 -10.49 -8.84
C THR A 36 -2.99 -12.02 -8.84
N ALA A 37 -2.53 -12.61 -9.94
CA ALA A 37 -2.34 -14.07 -10.00
C ALA A 37 -1.40 -14.60 -8.89
N ASP A 38 -0.46 -13.77 -8.45
CA ASP A 38 0.55 -14.12 -7.45
C ASP A 38 0.03 -14.12 -6.01
N ASN A 39 -1.13 -13.51 -5.74
CA ASN A 39 -1.76 -13.46 -4.43
C ASN A 39 -3.20 -13.98 -4.40
N ALA A 40 -3.67 -14.63 -5.46
CA ALA A 40 -5.02 -15.18 -5.58
C ALA A 40 -5.39 -16.22 -4.50
N HIS A 41 -4.40 -16.77 -3.80
CA HIS A 41 -4.60 -17.68 -2.67
C HIS A 41 -4.88 -16.99 -1.33
N VAL A 42 -4.73 -15.67 -1.28
CA VAL A 42 -5.07 -14.85 -0.11
C VAL A 42 -6.44 -14.23 -0.34
N GLN A 43 -7.40 -14.54 0.53
CA GLN A 43 -8.70 -13.89 0.51
C GLN A 43 -8.58 -12.47 1.10
N PRO A 44 -8.82 -11.40 0.32
CA PRO A 44 -8.84 -10.06 0.85
C PRO A 44 -10.07 -9.82 1.73
N LEU A 45 -9.98 -8.88 2.66
CA LEU A 45 -11.13 -8.34 3.37
C LEU A 45 -11.88 -7.41 2.41
N THR A 46 -13.18 -7.63 2.24
CA THR A 46 -14.00 -6.93 1.23
C THR A 46 -15.07 -6.02 1.81
N GLU A 47 -15.32 -6.09 3.10
CA GLU A 47 -16.37 -5.33 3.79
C GLU A 47 -15.73 -4.35 4.78
N ASP A 48 -16.40 -3.21 4.99
CA ASP A 48 -16.05 -2.22 6.01
C ASP A 48 -14.63 -1.62 5.94
N LEU A 49 -14.04 -1.53 4.74
CA LEU A 49 -12.78 -0.83 4.50
C LEU A 49 -13.02 0.58 3.95
N ASP A 50 -12.40 1.57 4.58
CA ASP A 50 -12.21 2.88 3.97
C ASP A 50 -11.12 2.84 2.88
N SER A 51 -10.94 3.95 2.17
CA SER A 51 -10.00 4.04 1.04
C SER A 51 -8.54 3.79 1.45
N ASP A 52 -8.16 4.21 2.65
CA ASP A 52 -6.78 4.13 3.13
C ASP A 52 -6.51 2.70 3.62
N GLN A 53 -7.47 2.08 4.31
CA GLN A 53 -7.42 0.67 4.68
C GLN A 53 -7.36 -0.23 3.45
N ALA A 54 -8.19 0.01 2.44
CA ALA A 54 -8.17 -0.74 1.19
C ALA A 54 -6.81 -0.58 0.47
N THR A 55 -6.24 0.63 0.49
CA THR A 55 -4.90 0.89 -0.06
C THR A 55 -3.82 0.15 0.71
N ALA A 56 -3.87 0.16 2.05
CA ALA A 56 -2.93 -0.55 2.90
C ALA A 56 -2.96 -2.07 2.66
N GLN A 57 -4.16 -2.64 2.55
CA GLN A 57 -4.35 -4.05 2.20
C GLN A 57 -3.71 -4.37 0.85
N ASN A 58 -3.94 -3.54 -0.17
CA ASN A 58 -3.36 -3.76 -1.49
C ASN A 58 -1.82 -3.71 -1.47
N ILE A 59 -1.24 -2.78 -0.71
CA ILE A 59 0.23 -2.71 -0.52
C ILE A 59 0.74 -3.98 0.18
N ALA A 60 0.07 -4.43 1.25
CA ALA A 60 0.46 -5.65 1.96
C ALA A 60 0.39 -6.89 1.07
N LEU A 61 -0.70 -7.06 0.32
CA LEU A 61 -0.91 -8.22 -0.55
C LEU A 61 0.00 -8.23 -1.80
N ALA A 62 0.63 -7.10 -2.14
CA ALA A 62 1.65 -7.00 -3.18
C ALA A 62 3.08 -7.15 -2.65
N SER A 63 3.28 -7.25 -1.33
CA SER A 63 4.60 -7.32 -0.71
C SER A 63 5.17 -8.74 -0.73
N ASP A 64 6.39 -8.88 -1.27
CA ASP A 64 7.14 -10.14 -1.20
C ASP A 64 7.29 -10.65 0.23
N GLN A 65 7.45 -9.75 1.21
CA GLN A 65 7.55 -10.13 2.62
C GLN A 65 6.30 -10.86 3.11
N VAL A 66 5.10 -10.40 2.71
CA VAL A 66 3.83 -11.03 3.07
C VAL A 66 3.64 -12.31 2.27
N LEU A 67 3.97 -12.31 0.98
CA LEU A 67 3.81 -13.47 0.11
C LEU A 67 4.64 -14.67 0.57
N LEU A 68 5.83 -14.45 1.15
CA LEU A 68 6.65 -15.50 1.76
C LEU A 68 5.89 -16.29 2.84
N PHE A 69 5.02 -15.65 3.62
CA PHE A 69 4.26 -16.28 4.71
C PHE A 69 2.96 -16.94 4.26
N THR A 70 2.60 -16.77 3.00
CA THR A 70 1.40 -17.36 2.39
C THR A 70 1.75 -18.49 1.42
N ARG A 71 2.99 -18.98 1.46
CA ARG A 71 3.49 -20.07 0.65
C ARG A 71 4.24 -21.07 1.51
N ASP A 72 4.17 -22.34 1.13
CA ASP A 72 4.97 -23.39 1.75
C ASP A 72 6.45 -23.17 1.42
N ILE A 73 7.31 -23.18 2.44
CA ILE A 73 8.74 -22.88 2.26
C ILE A 73 9.49 -23.91 1.42
N SER A 74 9.02 -25.16 1.40
CA SER A 74 9.70 -26.26 0.72
C SER A 74 9.30 -26.38 -0.75
N SER A 75 8.03 -26.18 -1.05
CA SER A 75 7.43 -26.40 -2.37
C SER A 75 7.05 -25.10 -3.09
N GLY A 76 6.98 -23.97 -2.39
CA GLY A 76 6.45 -22.71 -2.91
C GLY A 76 4.94 -22.72 -3.16
N ALA A 77 4.25 -23.82 -2.80
CA ALA A 77 2.83 -23.98 -3.03
C ALA A 77 2.04 -22.92 -2.23
N PRO A 78 0.99 -22.31 -2.82
CA PRO A 78 0.17 -21.34 -2.12
C PRO A 78 -0.54 -22.00 -0.92
N LEU A 79 -0.52 -21.31 0.22
CA LEU A 79 -1.24 -21.70 1.42
C LEU A 79 -2.50 -20.85 1.53
N ARG A 80 -3.61 -21.45 1.92
CA ARG A 80 -4.85 -20.70 2.12
C ARG A 80 -4.64 -19.69 3.24
N SER A 81 -4.82 -18.41 2.92
CA SER A 81 -4.75 -17.31 3.88
C SER A 81 -5.88 -16.32 3.67
N ALA A 82 -6.18 -15.49 4.67
CA ALA A 82 -7.12 -14.38 4.52
C ALA A 82 -6.68 -13.17 5.33
N VAL A 83 -7.06 -11.97 4.87
CA VAL A 83 -6.98 -10.75 5.66
C VAL A 83 -8.21 -10.69 6.57
N PHE A 84 -7.99 -10.50 7.86
CA PHE A 84 -9.05 -10.42 8.87
C PHE A 84 -9.26 -9.01 9.41
N GLY A 85 -8.27 -8.12 9.26
CA GLY A 85 -8.38 -6.76 9.75
C GLY A 85 -7.36 -5.82 9.15
N VAL A 86 -7.74 -4.56 9.04
CA VAL A 86 -6.85 -3.46 8.66
C VAL A 86 -7.08 -2.32 9.63
N TYR A 87 -6.08 -1.99 10.43
CA TYR A 87 -6.24 -1.03 11.54
C TYR A 87 -5.20 0.07 11.44
N PRO A 88 -5.53 1.33 11.79
CA PRO A 88 -4.51 2.36 12.00
C PRO A 88 -3.51 1.88 13.05
N VAL A 89 -2.23 2.16 12.82
CA VAL A 89 -1.17 1.87 13.79
C VAL A 89 -1.41 2.68 15.07
N LEU A 90 -1.40 2.01 16.22
CA LEU A 90 -1.52 2.64 17.53
C LEU A 90 -0.12 2.98 18.08
N PRO A 91 -0.01 3.92 19.06
CA PRO A 91 1.26 4.23 19.69
C PRO A 91 1.99 3.01 20.28
N GLY A 92 1.24 2.00 20.75
CA GLY A 92 1.79 0.76 21.29
C GLY A 92 2.38 -0.19 20.24
N ASP A 93 2.04 0.00 18.96
CA ASP A 93 2.59 -0.79 17.85
C ASP A 93 3.92 -0.19 17.31
N VAL A 94 4.33 0.99 17.79
CA VAL A 94 5.57 1.65 17.36
C VAL A 94 6.76 1.02 18.08
N THR A 95 7.64 0.41 17.28
CA THR A 95 8.88 -0.24 17.68
C THR A 95 10.03 0.32 16.84
N GLU A 96 11.25 -0.16 17.04
CA GLU A 96 12.38 0.18 16.17
C GLU A 96 12.10 -0.18 14.69
N ASN A 97 11.45 -1.31 14.43
CA ASN A 97 11.13 -1.79 13.08
C ASN A 97 10.01 -0.98 12.41
N THR A 98 9.17 -0.30 13.19
CA THR A 98 8.01 0.48 12.73
C THR A 98 8.17 1.96 13.04
N ALA A 99 9.39 2.44 13.31
CA ALA A 99 9.67 3.81 13.76
C ALA A 99 9.19 4.89 12.76
N ALA A 100 9.12 4.57 11.47
CA ALA A 100 8.55 5.47 10.46
C ALA A 100 7.08 5.84 10.76
N CYS A 101 6.32 4.95 11.40
CA CYS A 101 4.92 5.16 11.76
C CYS A 101 4.71 6.10 12.95
N ALA A 102 5.78 6.55 13.62
CA ALA A 102 5.65 7.49 14.73
C ALA A 102 5.12 8.86 14.28
N ASN A 103 5.37 9.26 13.02
CA ASN A 103 5.02 10.58 12.49
C ASN A 103 4.29 10.53 11.13
N ASP A 104 4.04 9.34 10.59
CA ASP A 104 3.40 9.14 9.28
C ASP A 104 2.15 8.25 9.44
N THR A 105 1.27 8.27 8.45
CA THR A 105 0.08 7.40 8.41
C THR A 105 0.50 5.97 8.08
N CYS A 106 0.32 5.06 9.03
CA CYS A 106 0.53 3.64 8.83
C CYS A 106 -0.69 2.82 9.21
N TYR A 107 -0.78 1.63 8.62
CA TYR A 107 -1.79 0.64 8.95
C TYR A 107 -1.14 -0.70 9.29
N ARG A 108 -1.76 -1.44 10.20
CA ARG A 108 -1.48 -2.86 10.46
C ARG A 108 -2.50 -3.70 9.72
N VAL A 109 -2.04 -4.60 8.86
CA VAL A 109 -2.86 -5.57 8.12
C VAL A 109 -2.68 -6.93 8.77
N ASP A 110 -3.75 -7.47 9.33
CA ASP A 110 -3.76 -8.75 10.03
C ASP A 110 -4.18 -9.85 9.05
N LEU A 111 -3.26 -10.78 8.77
CA LEU A 111 -3.49 -11.97 7.96
C LEU A 111 -3.50 -13.22 8.83
N TYR A 112 -4.30 -14.20 8.46
CA TYR A 112 -4.27 -15.53 9.05
C TYR A 112 -4.01 -16.58 7.98
N ASN A 113 -3.02 -17.44 8.23
CA ASN A 113 -2.70 -18.60 7.41
C ASN A 113 -3.36 -19.84 8.02
N PHE A 114 -4.33 -20.41 7.30
CA PHE A 114 -5.13 -21.54 7.77
C PHE A 114 -4.33 -22.85 7.80
N ALA A 115 -3.30 -22.98 6.97
CA ALA A 115 -2.49 -24.20 6.89
C ALA A 115 -1.51 -24.31 8.07
N THR A 116 -0.96 -23.18 8.51
CA THR A 116 0.02 -23.14 9.62
C THR A 116 -0.60 -22.73 10.95
N ASN A 117 -1.88 -22.35 10.98
CA ASN A 117 -2.55 -21.80 12.16
C ASN A 117 -1.73 -20.62 12.76
N THR A 118 -1.43 -19.64 11.92
CA THR A 118 -0.55 -18.51 12.27
C THR A 118 -1.18 -17.20 11.86
N THR A 119 -1.22 -16.24 12.79
CA THR A 119 -1.54 -14.84 12.49
C THR A 119 -0.25 -14.09 12.16
N TYR A 120 -0.30 -13.29 11.10
CA TYR A 120 0.77 -12.37 10.72
C TYR A 120 0.24 -10.94 10.79
N HIS A 121 1.01 -10.03 11.37
CA HIS A 121 0.69 -8.60 11.33
C HIS A 121 1.71 -7.88 10.46
N ALA A 122 1.24 -7.24 9.40
CA ALA A 122 2.08 -6.46 8.48
C ALA A 122 1.86 -4.97 8.70
N TRP A 123 2.93 -4.24 9.02
CA TRP A 123 2.90 -2.78 9.14
C TRP A 123 3.19 -2.13 7.80
N VAL A 124 2.25 -1.35 7.30
CA VAL A 124 2.29 -0.68 6.01
C VAL A 124 2.50 0.81 6.20
N ASP A 125 3.56 1.35 5.59
CA ASP A 125 3.78 2.78 5.44
C ASP A 125 3.06 3.29 4.20
N MET A 126 2.05 4.14 4.40
CA MET A 126 1.20 4.65 3.32
C MET A 126 1.91 5.67 2.43
N LYS A 127 2.92 6.36 2.96
CA LYS A 127 3.68 7.39 2.26
C LYS A 127 4.74 6.78 1.37
N GLN A 128 5.41 5.74 1.85
CA GLN A 128 6.41 4.99 1.08
C GLN A 128 5.79 3.89 0.21
N GLY A 129 4.53 3.51 0.48
CA GLY A 129 3.83 2.47 -0.28
C GLY A 129 4.46 1.09 -0.09
N LYS A 130 4.89 0.75 1.14
CA LYS A 130 5.60 -0.51 1.41
C LYS A 130 5.28 -1.09 2.78
N VAL A 131 5.49 -2.39 2.93
CA VAL A 131 5.53 -3.07 4.24
C VAL A 131 6.87 -2.76 4.91
N LEU A 132 6.83 -2.27 6.15
CA LEU A 132 7.99 -2.00 6.99
C LEU A 132 8.44 -3.24 7.75
N HIS A 133 7.47 -3.98 8.27
CA HIS A 133 7.70 -5.11 9.16
C HIS A 133 6.55 -6.11 9.06
N VAL A 134 6.87 -7.38 9.24
CA VAL A 134 5.89 -8.44 9.45
C VAL A 134 6.32 -9.22 10.70
N ASN A 135 5.41 -9.40 11.64
CA ASN A 135 5.59 -10.34 12.74
C ASN A 135 4.65 -11.54 12.57
N SER A 136 4.91 -12.61 13.32
CA SER A 136 4.10 -13.83 13.33
C SER A 136 3.73 -14.22 14.75
N GLN A 137 2.52 -14.76 14.90
CA GLN A 137 2.00 -15.33 16.14
C GLN A 137 1.49 -16.74 15.84
N GLU A 138 2.31 -17.74 16.14
CA GLU A 138 1.97 -19.14 15.93
C GLU A 138 0.87 -19.60 16.90
N GLY A 139 0.01 -20.51 16.43
CA GLY A 139 -1.06 -21.09 17.23
C GLY A 139 -2.15 -20.09 17.65
N THR A 140 -2.18 -18.91 17.05
CA THR A 140 -3.09 -17.81 17.40
C THR A 140 -4.01 -17.50 16.23
N GLN A 141 -5.31 -17.35 16.52
CA GLN A 141 -6.31 -16.86 15.57
C GLN A 141 -6.61 -15.37 15.88
N PRO A 142 -6.84 -14.51 14.86
CA PRO A 142 -7.25 -13.12 15.06
C PRO A 142 -8.57 -12.97 15.80
#